data_AF-A0A969RJD1-F1
#
_entry.id   AF-A0A969RJD1-F1
#
_cell.length_a   1.000
_cell.length_b   1.000
_cell.length_c   1.000
_cell.angle_alpha   90.00
_cell.angle_beta   90.00
_cell.angle_gamma   90.00
#
_symmetry.space_group_name_H-M   'P 1'
#
loop_
_entity.id
_entity.type
_entity.pdbx_description
1 polymer ?
#
loop_
_entity_poly.entity_id
_entity_poly.type
_entity_poly.pdbx_seq_one_letter_code
_entity_poly.pdbx_strand_id
1 'polypeptide(L)' 'MGVLEMVRFTISLPDWYYRKLLLWAKLKGTNRATLSANIIQARIEVNWADIERELETIAKYEGKTLEELQQEWLAEKDE' A
#
# COMPACT_ATOMS: atom_id res chain seq x y z
N MET A 1 7.67 -3.88 -19.65
CA MET A 1 6.99 -2.79 -18.94
C MET A 1 5.88 -3.41 -18.14
N GLY A 2 5.91 -3.33 -16.80
CA GLY A 2 4.82 -3.84 -15.97
C GLY A 2 3.55 -3.04 -16.21
N VAL A 3 2.40 -3.72 -16.22
CA VAL A 3 1.09 -3.07 -16.28
C VAL A 3 0.90 -2.29 -14.99
N LEU A 4 0.55 -1.01 -15.08
CA LEU A 4 0.21 -0.19 -13.92
C LEU A 4 -1.28 -0.37 -13.62
N GLU A 5 -1.59 -0.90 -12.44
CA GLU A 5 -2.98 -0.94 -11.96
C GLU A 5 -3.35 0.40 -11.32
N MET A 6 -4.43 1.02 -11.81
CA MET A 6 -4.92 2.27 -11.26
C MET A 6 -5.86 2.01 -10.09
N VAL A 7 -5.35 2.18 -8.87
CA VAL A 7 -6.14 2.06 -7.65
C VAL A 7 -6.63 3.43 -7.18
N ARG A 8 -7.92 3.53 -6.82
CA ARG A 8 -8.50 4.75 -6.23
C ARG A 8 -8.83 4.50 -4.76
N PHE A 9 -8.19 5.26 -3.87
CA PHE A 9 -8.49 5.23 -2.44
C PHE A 9 -9.37 6.41 -2.03
N THR A 10 -10.47 6.11 -1.35
CA THR A 10 -11.23 7.12 -0.58
C THR A 10 -10.77 7.05 0.86
N ILE A 11 -10.20 8.15 1.37
CA ILE A 11 -9.70 8.22 2.75
C ILE A 11 -10.40 9.34 3.52
N SER A 12 -10.66 9.08 4.80
CA SER A 12 -11.11 10.08 5.75
C SER A 12 -9.95 10.45 6.66
N LEU A 13 -9.62 11.74 6.71
CA LEU A 13 -8.58 12.27 7.58
C LEU A 13 -9.19 13.31 8.53
N PRO A 14 -8.81 13.31 9.82
CA PRO A 14 -9.03 14.47 10.67
C PRO A 14 -8.52 15.75 10.00
N ASP A 15 -9.28 16.84 10.16
CA ASP A 15 -9.03 18.12 9.47
C ASP A 15 -7.58 18.62 9.64
N TRP A 16 -7.03 18.48 10.85
CA TRP A 16 -5.68 18.92 11.14
C TRP A 16 -4.59 18.15 10.37
N TYR A 17 -4.76 16.83 10.16
CA TYR A 17 -3.87 16.05 9.31
C TYR A 17 -4.02 16.45 7.84
N TYR A 18 -5.26 16.64 7.39
CA TYR A 18 -5.53 17.06 6.02
C TYR A 18 -4.88 18.41 5.69
N ARG A 19 -4.96 19.40 6.60
CA ARG A 19 -4.27 20.69 6.46
C ARG A 19 -2.75 20.52 6.35
N LYS A 20 -2.15 19.66 7.18
CA LYS A 20 -0.70 19.37 7.12
C LYS A 20 -0.32 18.69 5.80
N LEU A 21 -1.12 17.76 5.30
CA LEU A 21 -0.90 17.11 4.00
C LEU A 21 -0.90 18.13 2.86
N LEU A 22 -1.85 19.09 2.86
CA LEU A 22 -1.89 20.15 1.85
C LEU A 22 -0.62 21.03 1.88
N LEU A 23 -0.21 21.48 3.06
CA LEU A 23 1.01 22.28 3.20
C LEU A 23 2.25 21.49 2.78
N TRP A 24 2.32 20.22 3.16
CA TRP A 24 3.44 19.37 2.79
C TRP A 24 3.53 19.13 1.29
N ALA A 25 2.39 18.90 0.62
CA ALA A 25 2.34 18.78 -0.84
C ALA A 25 2.87 20.05 -1.50
N LYS A 26 2.48 21.23 -1.01
CA LYS A 26 3.00 22.51 -1.50
C LYS A 26 4.51 22.65 -1.30
N LEU A 27 5.04 22.29 -0.14
CA LEU A 27 6.48 22.31 0.14
C LEU A 27 7.28 21.38 -0.80
N LYS A 28 6.66 20.28 -1.24
CA LYS A 28 7.26 19.31 -2.17
C LYS A 28 6.99 19.64 -3.65
N GLY A 29 6.33 20.77 -3.95
CA GLY A 29 6.01 21.17 -5.33
C GLY A 29 5.06 20.21 -6.04
N THR A 30 4.22 19.49 -5.29
CA THR A 30 3.29 18.49 -5.84
C THR A 30 1.87 18.69 -5.33
N ASN A 31 0.92 17.92 -5.84
CA ASN A 31 -0.45 17.93 -5.34
C ASN A 31 -0.65 16.87 -4.23
N ARG A 32 -1.75 17.00 -3.49
CA ARG A 32 -2.07 16.10 -2.36
C ARG A 32 -2.16 14.62 -2.79
N ALA A 33 -2.72 14.33 -3.96
CA ALA A 33 -2.96 12.97 -4.41
C ALA A 33 -1.64 12.28 -4.76
N THR A 34 -0.76 12.97 -5.51
CA THR A 34 0.58 12.49 -5.83
C THR A 34 1.42 12.33 -4.56
N LEU A 35 1.39 13.28 -3.63
CA LEU A 35 2.10 13.12 -2.36
C LEU A 35 1.59 11.90 -1.58
N SER A 36 0.27 11.72 -1.47
CA SER A 36 -0.31 10.55 -0.79
C SER A 36 0.10 9.24 -1.45
N ALA A 37 0.08 9.16 -2.79
CA ALA A 37 0.53 7.98 -3.53
C ALA A 37 2.00 7.66 -3.23
N ASN A 38 2.87 8.68 -3.25
CA ASN A 38 4.29 8.52 -2.93
C ASN A 38 4.51 8.07 -1.48
N ILE A 39 3.72 8.58 -0.52
CA ILE A 39 3.78 8.15 0.88
C ILE A 39 3.43 6.67 1.00
N ILE A 40 2.35 6.22 0.34
CA ILE A 40 1.94 4.81 0.36
C ILE A 40 3.03 3.92 -0.25
N GLN A 41 3.57 4.30 -1.42
CA GLN A 41 4.67 3.58 -2.07
C GLN A 41 5.89 3.47 -1.16
N ALA A 42 6.35 4.58 -0.58
CA ALA A 42 7.49 4.60 0.32
C ALA A 42 7.25 3.74 1.58
N ARG A 43 6.01 3.71 2.09
CA ARG A 43 5.66 2.85 3.24
C ARG A 43 5.68 1.37 2.84
N ILE A 44 5.16 0.99 1.67
CA ILE A 44 5.24 -0.39 1.19
C ILE A 44 6.70 -0.81 1.02
N GLU A 45 7.52 0.03 0.38
CA GLU A 45 8.94 -0.24 0.16
C GLU A 45 9.72 -0.44 1.46
N VAL A 46 9.49 0.43 2.46
CA VAL A 46 10.14 0.32 3.78
C VAL A 46 9.72 -0.95 4.53
N ASN A 47 8.50 -1.45 4.31
CA ASN A 47 7.97 -2.62 5.01
C ASN A 47 8.07 -3.91 4.17
N TRP A 48 8.72 -3.88 3.00
CA TRP A 48 8.70 -4.99 2.04
C TRP A 48 9.12 -6.33 2.67
N ALA A 49 10.27 -6.34 3.34
CA ALA A 49 10.80 -7.53 3.99
C ALA A 49 9.94 -8.03 5.16
N ASP A 50 9.31 -7.10 5.90
CA ASP A 50 8.41 -7.46 6.99
C ASP A 50 7.12 -8.08 6.45
N ILE A 51 6.56 -7.53 5.37
CA ILE A 51 5.40 -8.07 4.66
C ILE A 51 5.70 -9.49 4.17
N GLU A 52 6.84 -9.71 3.51
CA GLU A 52 7.24 -11.05 3.03
C GLU A 52 7.38 -12.05 4.19
N ARG A 53 8.05 -11.66 5.28
CA ARG A 53 8.21 -12.51 6.46
C ARG A 53 6.88 -12.86 7.13
N GLU A 54 5.97 -11.90 7.23
CA GLU A 54 4.63 -12.12 7.79
C GLU A 54 3.83 -13.08 6.90
N LEU A 55 3.86 -12.89 5.57
CA LEU A 55 3.21 -13.81 4.63
C LEU A 55 3.79 -15.22 4.72
N GLU A 56 5.11 -15.38 4.80
CA GLU A 56 5.74 -16.68 4.99
C GLU A 56 5.31 -17.36 6.30
N THR A 57 5.16 -16.56 7.35
CA THR A 57 4.72 -17.05 8.65
C THR A 57 3.31 -17.60 8.54
N ILE A 58 2.39 -16.83 7.95
CA ILE A 58 1.00 -17.24 7.74
C ILE A 58 0.93 -18.49 6.85
N ALA A 59 1.68 -18.53 5.75
CA ALA A 59 1.73 -19.68 4.86
C ALA A 59 2.15 -20.96 5.60
N LYS A 60 3.19 -20.89 6.44
CA LYS A 60 3.61 -22.02 7.29
C LYS A 60 2.52 -22.46 8.27
N TYR A 61 1.80 -21.51 8.88
CA TYR A 61 0.70 -21.82 9.80
C TYR A 61 -0.48 -22.51 9.07
N GLU A 62 -0.75 -22.12 7.83
CA GLU A 62 -1.80 -22.69 6.99
C GLU A 62 -1.38 -23.97 6.25
N GLY A 63 -0.11 -24.38 6.36
CA GLY A 63 0.45 -25.51 5.63
C GLY A 63 0.55 -25.28 4.11
N LYS A 64 0.57 -24.02 3.68
CA LYS A 64 0.70 -23.57 2.29
C LYS A 64 2.12 -23.09 2.01
N THR A 65 2.49 -23.06 0.73
CA THR A 65 3.64 -22.27 0.27
C THR A 65 3.29 -20.79 0.23
N LEU A 66 4.32 -19.93 0.26
CA LEU A 66 4.14 -18.49 0.14
C LEU A 66 3.40 -18.12 -1.16
N GLU A 67 3.74 -18.80 -2.27
CA GLU A 67 3.15 -18.55 -3.58
C GLU A 67 1.65 -18.93 -3.61
N GLU A 68 1.28 -20.07 -3.04
CA GLU A 68 -0.12 -20.49 -2.95
C GLU A 68 -0.96 -19.49 -2.14
N LEU A 69 -0.44 -19.03 -0.99
CA LEU A 69 -1.12 -18.03 -0.17
C LEU A 69 -1.30 -16.71 -0.92
N GLN A 70 -0.27 -16.25 -1.64
CA GLN A 70 -0.34 -15.03 -2.44
C GLN A 70 -1.35 -15.15 -3.59
N GLN A 71 -1.37 -16.29 -4.30
CA GLN A 71 -2.32 -16.52 -5.38
C GLN A 71 -3.76 -16.50 -4.86
N GLU A 72 -4.02 -17.14 -3.73
CA GLU A 72 -5.34 -17.15 -3.07
C GLU A 72 -5.80 -15.74 -2.72
N TRP A 73 -5.00 -14.98 -1.98
CA TRP A 73 -5.39 -13.64 -1.53
C TRP A 73 -5.44 -12.59 -2.63
N LEU A 74 -4.68 -12.78 -3.71
CA LEU A 74 -4.76 -11.92 -4.89
C LEU A 74 -5.95 -12.28 -5.79
N ALA A 75 -6.40 -13.54 -5.81
CA ALA A 75 -7.58 -13.97 -6.53
C ALA A 75 -8.89 -13.53 -5.85
N GLU A 76 -8.88 -13.32 -4.53
CA GLU A 76 -10.03 -12.78 -3.77
C GLU A 76 -10.30 -11.29 -4.06
N LYS A 77 -9.45 -10.60 -4.82
CA LYS A 77 -9.63 -9.18 -5.16
C LYS A 77 -10.55 -9.00 -6.37
N ASP A 78 -11.87 -8.98 -6.14
CA ASP A 78 -12.88 -8.29 -6.98
C ASP A 78 -14.32 -8.37 -6.38
N GLU A 79 -14.49 -8.21 -5.06
CA GLU A 79 -15.80 -7.91 -4.43
C GLU A 79 -15.81 -6.54 -3.72
#